data_AF-A0A954XW98-F1
#
_entry.id   AF-A0A954XW98-F1
#
_cell.length_a   1.000
_cell.length_b   1.000
_cell.length_c   1.000
_cell.angle_alpha   90.00
_cell.angle_beta   90.00
_cell.angle_gamma   90.00
#
_symmetry.space_group_name_H-M   'P 1'
#
loop_
_entity.id
_entity.type
_entity.pdbx_description
1 polymer ?
#
loop_
_entity_poly.entity_id
_entity_poly.type
_entity_poly.pdbx_seq_one_letter_code
_entity_poly.pdbx_strand_id
1 'polypeptide(L)'
;MPRQDLPQSSDDNGDQTLDELIARALAGDGEPLRLERLQQFWDRQSRRRRRRSLLTAMTAAAASLLFAGWLIGGRRTEAPPSPAHVVEQPLPSPRGLASAAPDDGMPTTKPAASLAAGRPPTDYERLMFFAQTRSPQPRRTPDELLTEAIDRLTANPQADVRDLTADLLASDGADPVRHDWQAKLLAELPDSAGARRVAVCRLLAVYGSERATPALLQVAARAGHPAEVLDAIEAIAGVDRWPAIARQAPDSRTRQAIAQRLLRADAEGALLAFVAMINDETLRSDALAAARDEQQLPVPRLLALLDHEQAWVRLAAARTLGETSRCEMTEALIARIRNRPSGSKEAWFALLASQCEAADEFVARAARDPHLLGQLNNARLQWSRTIQ
;
A
#
# COMPACT_ATOMS: atom_id res chain seq x y z
N MET A 1 0.31 61.11 56.90
CA MET A 1 1.63 60.47 56.98
C MET A 1 1.79 59.57 55.77
N PRO A 2 2.71 59.88 54.83
CA PRO A 2 2.68 59.34 53.48
C PRO A 2 3.55 58.09 53.29
N ARG A 3 3.21 57.40 52.21
CA ARG A 3 3.59 56.05 51.78
C ARG A 3 5.07 55.91 51.42
N GLN A 4 5.62 54.74 51.73
CA GLN A 4 6.90 54.24 51.21
C GLN A 4 6.70 53.75 49.77
N ASP A 5 7.42 54.36 48.82
CA ASP A 5 7.59 53.83 47.47
C ASP A 5 8.93 53.07 47.41
N LEU A 6 8.82 51.77 47.09
CA LEU A 6 9.94 50.91 46.71
C LEU A 6 10.27 51.13 45.23
N PRO A 7 11.55 51.21 44.82
CA PRO A 7 11.90 51.19 43.41
C PRO A 7 11.70 49.79 42.81
N GLN A 8 10.97 49.77 41.71
CA GLN A 8 10.67 48.62 40.87
C GLN A 8 11.96 48.00 40.31
N SER A 9 12.16 46.71 40.54
CA SER A 9 13.11 45.87 39.80
C SER A 9 12.53 45.58 38.42
N SER A 10 13.07 46.22 37.38
CA SER A 10 12.84 45.84 36.00
C SER A 10 13.59 44.55 35.70
N ASP A 11 12.86 43.44 35.70
CA ASP A 11 13.21 42.21 34.99
C ASP A 11 13.23 42.50 33.48
N ASP A 12 14.41 42.80 32.94
CA ASP A 12 14.68 42.71 31.50
C ASP A 12 16.16 42.40 31.29
N ASN A 13 16.53 41.13 31.47
CA ASN A 13 17.90 40.67 31.23
C ASN A 13 17.92 39.21 30.74
N GLY A 14 17.17 38.95 29.66
CA GLY A 14 17.06 37.62 29.05
C GLY A 14 17.88 37.44 27.76
N ASP A 15 18.04 38.48 26.94
CA ASP A 15 18.45 38.31 25.54
C ASP A 15 19.82 38.90 25.16
N GLN A 16 20.56 39.50 26.10
CA GLN A 16 21.91 40.03 25.81
C GLN A 16 23.06 39.02 25.93
N THR A 17 22.79 37.72 26.02
CA THR A 17 23.84 36.79 26.49
C THR A 17 24.46 35.86 25.47
N LEU A 18 24.04 35.79 24.20
CA LEU A 18 24.69 34.87 23.25
C LEU A 18 25.70 35.56 22.34
N ASP A 19 25.32 36.66 21.70
CA ASP A 19 26.19 37.32 20.72
C ASP A 19 27.36 38.06 21.39
N GLU A 20 27.16 38.64 22.58
CA GLU A 20 28.26 39.18 23.37
C GLU A 20 29.19 38.08 23.90
N LEU A 21 28.66 36.90 24.28
CA LEU A 21 29.50 35.78 24.71
C LEU A 21 30.29 35.19 23.55
N ILE A 22 29.73 35.17 22.33
CA ILE A 22 30.41 34.72 21.11
C ILE A 22 31.48 35.74 20.68
N ALA A 23 31.15 37.03 20.67
CA ALA A 23 32.10 38.10 20.34
C ALA A 23 33.27 38.15 21.34
N ARG A 24 33.00 37.93 22.64
CA ARG A 24 34.02 37.90 23.70
C ARG A 24 34.82 36.60 23.71
N ALA A 25 34.26 35.49 23.21
CA ALA A 25 34.97 34.23 23.01
C ALA A 25 35.94 34.27 21.81
N LEU A 26 35.60 35.03 20.77
CA LEU A 26 36.43 35.20 19.57
C LEU A 26 37.59 36.18 19.74
N ALA A 27 37.55 37.04 20.77
CA ALA A 27 38.50 38.15 20.95
C ALA A 27 39.68 37.88 21.91
N GLY A 28 39.94 36.65 22.36
CA GLY A 28 41.01 36.39 23.33
C GLY A 28 41.80 35.11 23.09
N ASP A 29 43.13 35.24 23.08
CA ASP A 29 44.12 34.20 22.84
C ASP A 29 43.93 32.96 23.74
N GLY A 30 44.21 31.80 23.13
CA GLY A 30 43.85 30.47 23.59
C GLY A 30 44.38 30.11 24.98
N GLU A 31 43.44 29.94 25.92
CA GLU A 31 43.70 29.44 27.27
C GLU A 31 43.05 28.05 27.41
N PRO A 32 43.81 26.97 27.72
CA PRO A 32 43.31 25.59 27.76
C PRO A 32 42.18 25.38 28.78
N LEU A 33 42.12 26.21 29.82
CA LEU A 33 41.04 26.22 30.81
C LEU A 33 39.67 26.63 30.22
N ARG A 34 39.63 27.22 29.02
CA ARG A 34 38.37 27.56 28.31
C ARG A 34 37.79 26.38 27.55
N LEU A 35 38.63 25.55 26.92
CA LEU A 35 38.17 24.33 26.24
C LEU A 35 37.56 23.35 27.23
N GLU A 36 38.18 23.22 28.41
CA GLU A 36 37.68 22.34 29.47
C GLU A 36 36.31 22.81 30.00
N ARG A 37 36.12 24.13 30.17
CA ARG A 37 34.81 24.68 30.57
C ARG A 37 33.73 24.49 29.51
N LEU A 38 34.08 24.66 28.24
CA LEU A 38 33.14 24.45 27.13
C LEU A 38 32.74 22.97 27.02
N GLN A 39 33.71 22.06 27.20
CA GLN A 39 33.47 20.62 27.19
C GLN A 39 32.61 20.19 28.38
N GLN A 40 32.87 20.70 29.58
CA GLN A 40 32.02 20.48 30.77
C GLN A 40 30.60 21.05 30.62
N PHE A 41 30.42 22.12 29.85
CA PHE A 41 29.10 22.66 29.54
C PHE A 41 28.30 21.72 28.62
N TRP A 42 28.91 21.27 27.51
CA TRP A 42 28.27 20.35 26.58
C TRP A 42 27.97 18.99 27.20
N ASP A 43 28.84 18.49 28.08
CA ASP A 43 28.59 17.27 28.85
C ASP A 43 27.39 17.41 29.80
N ARG A 44 27.23 18.57 30.44
CA ARG A 44 26.04 18.85 31.27
C ARG A 44 24.76 18.92 30.42
N GLN A 45 24.84 19.52 29.23
CA GLN A 45 23.68 19.68 28.35
C GLN A 45 23.26 18.35 27.70
N SER A 46 24.22 17.50 27.31
CA SER A 46 23.96 16.17 26.76
C SER A 46 23.32 15.23 27.79
N ARG A 47 23.77 15.28 29.05
CA ARG A 47 23.15 14.55 30.18
C ARG A 47 21.72 14.99 30.45
N ARG A 48 21.42 16.30 30.38
CA ARG A 48 20.05 16.82 30.51
C ARG A 48 19.14 16.34 29.37
N ARG A 49 19.66 16.27 28.13
CA ARG A 49 18.90 15.77 26.97
C ARG A 49 18.61 14.27 27.06
N ARG A 50 19.58 13.45 27.50
CA ARG A 50 19.38 12.01 27.76
C ARG A 50 18.37 11.73 28.88
N ARG A 51 18.35 12.56 29.94
CA ARG A 51 17.33 12.43 31.00
C ARG A 51 15.92 12.74 30.50
N ARG A 52 15.76 13.76 29.64
CA ARG A 52 14.46 14.06 29.02
C ARG A 52 13.98 12.96 28.08
N SER A 53 14.87 12.35 27.28
CA SER A 53 14.50 11.25 26.38
C SER A 53 14.12 9.97 27.14
N LEU A 54 14.77 9.68 28.28
CA LEU A 54 14.40 8.55 29.13
C LEU A 54 13.04 8.75 29.82
N LEU A 55 12.73 9.97 30.26
CA LEU A 55 11.42 10.29 30.82
C LEU A 55 10.30 10.14 29.78
N THR A 56 10.51 10.59 28.54
CA THR A 56 9.53 10.40 27.45
C THR A 56 9.36 8.93 27.04
N ALA A 57 10.43 8.13 27.11
CA ALA A 57 10.36 6.70 26.84
C ALA A 57 9.60 5.94 27.95
N MET A 58 9.79 6.32 29.22
CA MET A 58 9.07 5.74 30.35
C MET A 58 7.57 6.07 30.32
N THR A 59 7.18 7.28 29.92
CA THR A 59 5.75 7.63 29.76
C THR A 59 5.08 6.86 28.62
N ALA A 60 5.81 6.60 27.53
CA ALA A 60 5.28 5.79 26.41
C ALA A 60 5.11 4.31 26.81
N ALA A 61 6.05 3.74 27.58
CA ALA A 61 5.94 2.37 28.07
C ALA A 61 4.77 2.17 29.05
N ALA A 62 4.51 3.15 29.92
CA ALA A 62 3.36 3.11 30.83
C ALA A 62 2.01 3.17 30.09
N ALA A 63 1.91 3.97 29.03
CA ALA A 63 0.71 4.05 28.18
C ALA A 63 0.43 2.72 27.45
N SER A 64 1.49 2.04 26.97
CA SER A 64 1.36 0.73 26.30
C SER A 64 0.86 -0.37 27.23
N LEU A 65 1.25 -0.35 28.52
CA LEU A 65 0.78 -1.33 29.50
C LEU A 65 -0.70 -1.14 29.87
N LEU A 66 -1.18 0.10 29.91
CA LEU A 66 -2.61 0.39 30.13
C LEU A 66 -3.47 -0.05 28.94
N PHE A 67 -2.97 0.09 27.70
CA PHE A 67 -3.69 -0.34 26.49
C PHE A 67 -3.75 -1.88 26.37
N ALA A 68 -2.67 -2.58 26.74
CA ALA A 68 -2.63 -4.04 26.74
C ALA A 68 -3.58 -4.66 27.79
N GLY A 69 -3.73 -4.02 28.96
CA GLY A 69 -4.67 -4.46 29.99
C GLY A 69 -6.14 -4.36 29.56
N TRP A 70 -6.50 -3.35 28.78
CA TRP A 70 -7.86 -3.15 28.29
C TRP A 70 -8.27 -4.20 27.24
N LEU A 71 -7.33 -4.59 26.36
CA LEU A 71 -7.58 -5.62 25.34
C LEU A 71 -7.75 -7.04 25.92
N ILE A 72 -7.15 -7.32 27.08
CA ILE A 72 -7.23 -8.63 27.74
C ILE A 72 -8.49 -8.72 28.64
N GLY A 73 -8.98 -7.60 29.17
CA GLY A 73 -10.15 -7.56 30.06
C GLY A 73 -11.52 -7.53 29.36
N GLY A 74 -11.60 -7.08 28.10
CA GLY A 74 -12.87 -6.80 27.41
C GLY A 74 -13.62 -8.00 26.80
N ARG A 75 -13.16 -9.24 26.97
CA ARG A 75 -13.75 -10.44 26.32
C ARG A 75 -14.32 -11.47 27.29
N ARG A 76 -15.23 -11.04 28.16
CA ARG A 76 -16.13 -11.86 29.01
C ARG A 76 -17.43 -11.06 29.13
N THR A 77 -18.64 -11.47 28.76
CA THR A 77 -19.28 -12.75 28.43
C THR A 77 -20.58 -12.39 27.69
N GLU A 78 -20.81 -12.90 26.47
CA GLU A 78 -22.17 -13.03 25.93
C GLU A 78 -22.40 -14.49 25.59
N ALA A 79 -23.33 -15.10 26.33
CA ALA A 79 -23.73 -16.48 26.17
C ALA A 79 -24.59 -16.65 24.91
N PRO A 80 -24.47 -17.77 24.18
CA PRO A 80 -25.29 -18.02 23.00
C PRO A 80 -26.76 -18.29 23.40
N PRO A 81 -27.74 -17.82 22.61
CA PRO A 81 -29.14 -18.15 22.82
C PRO A 81 -29.41 -19.62 22.51
N SER A 82 -30.20 -20.25 23.40
CA SER A 82 -30.71 -21.62 23.29
C SER A 82 -31.50 -21.86 22.00
N PRO A 83 -31.41 -23.06 21.39
CA PRO A 83 -32.22 -23.42 20.24
C PRO A 83 -33.68 -23.59 20.64
N ALA A 84 -34.56 -22.86 19.97
CA ALA A 84 -36.00 -22.99 20.11
C ALA A 84 -36.47 -24.38 19.64
N HIS A 85 -37.25 -25.05 20.48
CA HIS A 85 -38.00 -26.25 20.14
C HIS A 85 -38.92 -25.98 18.95
N VAL A 86 -38.67 -26.65 17.82
CA VAL A 86 -39.62 -26.78 16.71
C VAL A 86 -40.70 -27.75 17.17
N VAL A 87 -41.90 -27.22 17.39
CA VAL A 87 -43.12 -28.00 17.66
C VAL A 87 -43.63 -28.54 16.33
N GLU A 88 -43.62 -29.87 16.17
CA GLU A 88 -44.31 -30.55 15.09
C GLU A 88 -45.83 -30.31 15.21
N GLN A 89 -46.43 -29.69 14.19
CA GLN A 89 -47.88 -29.66 14.02
C GLN A 89 -48.32 -30.88 13.20
N PRO A 90 -49.26 -31.71 13.69
CA PRO A 90 -49.82 -32.79 12.90
C PRO A 90 -50.89 -32.28 11.94
N LEU A 91 -50.77 -32.68 10.67
CA LEU A 91 -51.77 -32.49 9.62
C LEU A 91 -53.09 -33.21 9.97
N PRO A 92 -54.27 -32.60 9.74
CA PRO A 92 -55.54 -33.27 9.89
C PRO A 92 -55.87 -34.15 8.67
N SER A 93 -56.22 -35.41 8.93
CA SER A 93 -56.76 -36.37 7.97
C SER A 93 -58.10 -35.90 7.39
N PRO A 94 -58.37 -36.10 6.08
CA PRO A 94 -59.69 -35.86 5.52
C PRO A 94 -60.65 -37.00 5.86
N ARG A 95 -61.77 -36.62 6.49
CA ARG A 95 -62.95 -37.44 6.73
C ARG A 95 -63.63 -37.83 5.42
N GLY A 96 -64.04 -39.09 5.34
CA GLY A 96 -64.84 -39.63 4.26
C GLY A 96 -66.27 -39.08 4.23
N LEU A 97 -66.80 -39.00 3.02
CA LEU A 97 -68.22 -38.99 2.74
C LEU A 97 -68.46 -40.11 1.71
N ALA A 98 -69.20 -41.13 2.15
CA ALA A 98 -69.86 -42.06 1.26
C ALA A 98 -71.16 -41.41 0.76
N SER A 99 -71.55 -41.65 -0.49
CA SER A 99 -72.81 -42.35 -0.81
C SER A 99 -73.17 -42.27 -2.31
N ALA A 100 -73.69 -43.40 -2.79
CA ALA A 100 -74.68 -43.58 -3.86
C ALA A 100 -74.26 -43.44 -5.34
N ALA A 101 -74.07 -44.62 -5.96
CA ALA A 101 -74.59 -44.98 -7.28
C ALA A 101 -76.14 -45.13 -7.20
N PRO A 102 -76.96 -45.25 -8.30
CA PRO A 102 -76.62 -45.99 -9.52
C PRO A 102 -77.18 -45.48 -10.87
N ASP A 103 -76.68 -46.17 -11.90
CA ASP A 103 -77.33 -46.68 -13.11
C ASP A 103 -77.42 -45.92 -14.44
N ASP A 104 -77.01 -46.70 -15.46
CA ASP A 104 -77.46 -46.88 -16.84
C ASP A 104 -77.45 -45.76 -17.90
N GLY A 105 -76.88 -46.12 -19.06
CA GLY A 105 -77.26 -45.56 -20.36
C GLY A 105 -76.14 -45.11 -21.29
N MET A 106 -75.51 -46.06 -22.01
CA MET A 106 -75.03 -45.82 -23.39
C MET A 106 -76.24 -45.81 -24.35
N PRO A 107 -76.16 -45.36 -25.62
CA PRO A 107 -75.02 -44.86 -26.39
C PRO A 107 -75.31 -43.54 -27.15
N THR A 108 -74.33 -42.97 -27.88
CA THR A 108 -74.43 -42.68 -29.33
C THR A 108 -73.23 -41.87 -29.83
N THR A 109 -72.99 -42.06 -31.13
CA THR A 109 -71.89 -41.66 -31.99
C THR A 109 -71.98 -40.22 -32.51
N LYS A 110 -70.79 -39.74 -32.96
CA LYS A 110 -70.50 -38.66 -33.95
C LYS A 110 -70.50 -37.20 -33.48
N PRO A 111 -69.79 -36.28 -34.20
CA PRO A 111 -68.75 -36.45 -35.21
C PRO A 111 -67.44 -35.68 -34.91
N ALA A 112 -66.41 -35.97 -35.69
CA ALA A 112 -65.19 -35.18 -35.78
C ALA A 112 -65.51 -33.71 -36.14
N ALA A 113 -65.19 -32.79 -35.23
CA ALA A 113 -65.26 -31.36 -35.46
C ALA A 113 -63.84 -30.82 -35.70
N SER A 114 -63.71 -30.20 -36.87
CA SER A 114 -62.72 -29.24 -37.33
C SER A 114 -61.59 -28.83 -36.38
N LEU A 115 -60.37 -28.83 -36.93
CA LEU A 115 -59.24 -27.97 -36.57
C LEU A 115 -59.72 -26.55 -36.20
N ALA A 116 -60.03 -26.37 -34.93
CA ALA A 116 -60.41 -25.08 -34.37
C ALA A 116 -59.15 -24.24 -34.24
N ALA A 117 -59.19 -23.05 -34.81
CA ALA A 117 -58.26 -21.97 -34.53
C ALA A 117 -57.95 -21.96 -33.03
N GLY A 118 -56.68 -22.20 -32.69
CA GLY A 118 -56.26 -22.45 -31.33
C GLY A 118 -56.74 -21.32 -30.41
N ARG A 119 -57.48 -21.69 -29.36
CA ARG A 119 -57.82 -20.74 -28.30
C ARG A 119 -56.52 -20.10 -27.81
N PRO A 120 -56.51 -18.80 -27.48
CA PRO A 120 -55.33 -18.21 -26.87
C PRO A 120 -54.97 -19.01 -25.60
N PRO A 121 -53.69 -19.38 -25.42
CA PRO A 121 -53.28 -20.22 -24.30
C PRO A 121 -53.68 -19.53 -23.01
N THR A 122 -54.34 -20.30 -22.15
CA THR A 122 -54.78 -19.86 -20.82
C THR A 122 -53.58 -19.49 -19.97
N ASP A 123 -53.78 -18.65 -18.97
CA ASP A 123 -52.69 -18.23 -18.08
C ASP A 123 -51.99 -19.43 -17.41
N TYR A 124 -52.75 -20.48 -17.11
CA TYR A 124 -52.20 -21.74 -16.61
C TYR A 124 -51.31 -22.45 -17.63
N GLU A 125 -51.73 -22.55 -18.89
CA GLU A 125 -50.94 -23.14 -19.97
C GLU A 125 -49.68 -22.32 -20.25
N ARG A 126 -49.78 -20.97 -20.22
CA ARG A 126 -48.59 -20.10 -20.32
C ARG A 126 -47.62 -20.37 -19.19
N LEU A 127 -48.10 -20.49 -17.96
CA LEU A 127 -47.28 -20.75 -16.78
C LEU A 127 -46.62 -22.15 -16.85
N MET A 128 -47.35 -23.17 -17.31
CA MET A 128 -46.82 -24.51 -17.55
C MET A 128 -45.80 -24.57 -18.69
N PHE A 129 -46.03 -23.83 -19.78
CA PHE A 129 -45.05 -23.69 -20.86
C PHE A 129 -43.79 -22.98 -20.37
N PHE A 130 -43.91 -21.90 -19.60
CA PHE A 130 -42.75 -21.24 -19.00
C PHE A 130 -41.99 -22.16 -18.03
N ALA A 131 -42.70 -23.01 -17.29
CA ALA A 131 -42.10 -24.01 -16.40
C ALA A 131 -41.39 -25.14 -17.18
N GLN A 132 -41.95 -25.59 -18.32
CA GLN A 132 -41.36 -26.65 -19.15
C GLN A 132 -40.25 -26.16 -20.10
N THR A 133 -40.30 -24.92 -20.56
CA THR A 133 -39.23 -24.35 -21.41
C THR A 133 -37.96 -24.02 -20.62
N ARG A 134 -38.02 -23.96 -19.29
CA ARG A 134 -36.83 -24.02 -18.44
C ARG A 134 -36.37 -25.48 -18.36
N SER A 135 -35.92 -26.02 -19.49
CA SER A 135 -35.04 -27.18 -19.44
C SER A 135 -33.86 -26.79 -18.54
N PRO A 136 -33.62 -27.49 -17.42
CA PRO A 136 -32.49 -27.17 -16.57
C PRO A 136 -31.26 -27.31 -17.45
N GLN A 137 -30.60 -26.18 -17.76
CA GLN A 137 -29.28 -26.28 -18.37
C GLN A 137 -28.44 -27.19 -17.47
N PRO A 138 -27.67 -28.13 -18.05
CA PRO A 138 -26.80 -28.97 -17.25
C PRO A 138 -25.99 -28.04 -16.35
N ARG A 139 -26.08 -28.24 -15.03
CA ARG A 139 -25.36 -27.43 -14.05
C ARG A 139 -23.88 -27.61 -14.36
N ARG A 140 -23.28 -26.60 -15.01
CA ARG A 140 -21.85 -26.58 -15.29
C ARG A 140 -21.10 -26.65 -13.98
N THR A 141 -20.05 -27.43 -13.95
CA THR A 141 -19.22 -27.52 -12.75
C THR A 141 -18.38 -26.23 -12.61
N PRO A 142 -18.01 -25.82 -11.38
CA PRO A 142 -17.12 -24.68 -11.16
C PRO A 142 -15.82 -24.74 -11.97
N ASP A 143 -15.32 -25.95 -12.23
CA ASP A 143 -14.09 -26.19 -12.98
C ASP A 143 -14.24 -25.99 -14.49
N GLU A 144 -15.37 -26.41 -15.05
CA GLU A 144 -15.73 -26.13 -16.44
C GLU A 144 -15.84 -24.63 -16.68
N LEU A 145 -16.42 -23.90 -15.72
CA LEU A 145 -16.58 -22.46 -15.78
C LEU A 145 -15.24 -21.72 -15.71
N LEU A 146 -14.33 -22.18 -14.85
CA LEU A 146 -12.96 -21.64 -14.76
C LEU A 146 -12.18 -21.87 -16.07
N THR A 147 -12.26 -23.09 -16.61
CA THR A 147 -11.56 -23.44 -17.86
C THR A 147 -12.10 -22.62 -19.03
N GLU A 148 -13.43 -22.51 -19.14
CA GLU A 148 -14.07 -21.69 -20.17
C GLU A 148 -13.71 -20.20 -20.02
N ALA A 149 -13.58 -19.68 -18.79
CA ALA A 149 -13.14 -18.31 -18.56
C ALA A 149 -11.69 -18.09 -19.02
N ILE A 150 -10.78 -19.02 -18.73
CA ILE A 150 -9.39 -18.97 -19.20
C ILE A 150 -9.34 -19.00 -20.73
N ASP A 151 -10.07 -19.91 -21.36
CA ASP A 151 -10.05 -20.06 -22.82
C ASP A 151 -10.66 -18.84 -23.51
N ARG A 152 -11.74 -18.28 -22.98
CA ARG A 152 -12.34 -17.03 -23.48
C ARG A 152 -11.41 -15.84 -23.34
N LEU A 153 -10.74 -15.68 -22.20
CA LEU A 153 -9.74 -14.61 -22.00
C LEU A 153 -8.49 -14.81 -22.86
N THR A 154 -8.12 -16.06 -23.13
CA THR A 154 -7.00 -16.38 -24.03
C THR A 154 -7.34 -16.02 -25.47
N ALA A 155 -8.57 -16.32 -25.91
CA ALA A 155 -9.06 -15.98 -27.25
C ALA A 155 -9.34 -14.48 -27.42
N ASN A 156 -9.83 -13.81 -26.37
CA ASN A 156 -10.08 -12.37 -26.35
C ASN A 156 -9.45 -11.72 -25.09
N PRO A 157 -8.19 -11.28 -25.18
CA PRO A 157 -7.48 -10.65 -24.07
C PRO A 157 -8.09 -9.34 -23.57
N GLN A 158 -9.04 -8.74 -24.31
CA GLN A 158 -9.72 -7.49 -23.93
C GLN A 158 -11.08 -7.72 -23.27
N ALA A 159 -11.53 -8.98 -23.16
CA ALA A 159 -12.79 -9.28 -22.49
C ALA A 159 -12.75 -8.80 -21.02
N ASP A 160 -13.88 -8.28 -20.53
CA ASP A 160 -14.01 -7.92 -19.13
C ASP A 160 -14.08 -9.20 -18.29
N VAL A 161 -13.13 -9.33 -17.37
CA VAL A 161 -13.06 -10.46 -16.45
C VAL A 161 -14.30 -10.47 -15.56
N ARG A 162 -14.82 -9.31 -15.17
CA ARG A 162 -15.97 -9.20 -14.27
C ARG A 162 -17.24 -9.75 -14.91
N ASP A 163 -17.45 -9.48 -16.20
CA ASP A 163 -18.60 -10.01 -16.93
C ASP A 163 -18.52 -11.54 -17.09
N LEU A 164 -17.33 -12.06 -17.38
CA LEU A 164 -17.09 -13.51 -17.48
C LEU A 164 -17.24 -14.24 -16.14
N THR A 165 -17.21 -13.49 -15.05
CA THR A 165 -17.21 -14.01 -13.68
C THR A 165 -18.42 -13.61 -12.87
N ALA A 166 -19.33 -12.81 -13.42
CA ALA A 166 -20.53 -12.34 -12.74
C ALA A 166 -21.42 -13.52 -12.31
N ASP A 167 -21.61 -14.49 -13.20
CA ASP A 167 -22.36 -15.71 -12.91
C ASP A 167 -21.72 -16.57 -11.81
N LEU A 168 -20.39 -16.50 -11.69
CA LEU A 168 -19.58 -17.24 -10.71
C LEU A 168 -19.57 -16.56 -9.33
N LEU A 169 -19.62 -15.24 -9.32
CA LEU A 169 -19.64 -14.43 -8.09
C LEU A 169 -21.04 -14.42 -7.45
N ALA A 170 -22.09 -14.67 -8.23
CA ALA A 170 -23.48 -14.71 -7.78
C ALA A 170 -23.88 -16.04 -7.10
N SER A 171 -23.06 -17.09 -7.18
CA SER A 171 -23.35 -18.36 -6.49
C SER A 171 -23.02 -18.32 -4.99
N ASP A 172 -24.03 -18.55 -4.14
CA ASP A 172 -23.89 -18.72 -2.69
C ASP A 172 -22.89 -19.83 -2.36
N GLY A 173 -21.86 -19.51 -1.55
CA GLY A 173 -20.75 -20.42 -1.22
C GLY A 173 -19.38 -20.06 -1.83
N ALA A 174 -19.18 -18.80 -2.21
CA ALA A 174 -18.03 -18.34 -2.99
C ALA A 174 -16.63 -18.54 -2.34
N ASP A 175 -16.51 -18.54 -1.01
CA ASP A 175 -15.19 -18.57 -0.35
C ASP A 175 -14.38 -19.87 -0.53
N PRO A 176 -14.94 -21.09 -0.31
CA PRO A 176 -14.23 -22.33 -0.61
C PRO A 176 -13.91 -22.47 -2.10
N VAL A 177 -14.85 -22.12 -2.97
CA VAL A 177 -14.65 -22.19 -4.45
C VAL A 177 -13.53 -21.25 -4.90
N ARG A 178 -13.45 -20.04 -4.32
CA ARG A 178 -12.35 -19.09 -4.60
C ARG A 178 -10.98 -19.62 -4.20
N HIS A 179 -10.88 -20.30 -3.06
CA HIS A 179 -9.60 -20.88 -2.61
C HIS A 179 -9.15 -22.00 -3.56
N ASP A 180 -10.07 -22.88 -3.96
CA ASP A 180 -9.78 -23.96 -4.90
C ASP A 180 -9.36 -23.42 -6.27
N TRP A 181 -10.03 -22.37 -6.77
CA TRP A 181 -9.65 -21.71 -8.02
C TRP A 181 -8.32 -21.01 -7.93
N GLN A 182 -8.04 -20.30 -6.83
CA GLN A 182 -6.73 -19.69 -6.62
C GLN A 182 -5.62 -20.75 -6.69
N ALA A 183 -5.82 -21.90 -6.03
CA ALA A 183 -4.85 -23.00 -6.07
C ALA A 183 -4.65 -23.55 -7.50
N LYS A 184 -5.74 -23.75 -8.26
CA LYS A 184 -5.68 -24.23 -9.65
C LYS A 184 -5.00 -23.23 -10.58
N LEU A 185 -5.34 -21.95 -10.49
CA LEU A 185 -4.73 -20.89 -11.28
C LEU A 185 -3.23 -20.75 -10.98
N LEU A 186 -2.84 -20.83 -9.70
CA LEU A 186 -1.43 -20.83 -9.32
C LEU A 186 -0.67 -22.07 -9.82
N ALA A 187 -1.34 -23.23 -9.90
CA ALA A 187 -0.75 -24.45 -10.45
C ALA A 187 -0.56 -24.39 -11.98
N GLU A 188 -1.44 -23.70 -12.72
CA GLU A 188 -1.30 -23.52 -14.18
C GLU A 188 -0.23 -22.47 -14.56
N LEU A 189 0.07 -21.52 -13.67
CA LEU A 189 0.91 -20.36 -13.99
C LEU A 189 2.36 -20.69 -14.46
N PRO A 190 3.06 -21.68 -13.88
CA PRO A 190 4.42 -22.03 -14.29
C PRO A 190 4.52 -22.53 -15.74
N ASP A 191 3.52 -23.30 -16.19
CA ASP A 191 3.50 -23.92 -17.52
C ASP A 191 2.80 -23.04 -18.57
N SER A 192 2.04 -22.05 -18.12
CA SER A 192 1.34 -21.11 -19.00
C SER A 192 2.30 -20.11 -19.64
N ALA A 193 2.16 -19.88 -20.95
CA ALA A 193 2.90 -18.88 -21.71
C ALA A 193 1.97 -17.95 -22.51
N GLY A 194 2.49 -16.78 -22.88
CA GLY A 194 1.79 -15.81 -23.73
C GLY A 194 0.40 -15.44 -23.21
N ALA A 195 -0.59 -15.42 -24.10
CA ALA A 195 -1.97 -15.02 -23.82
C ALA A 195 -2.62 -15.82 -22.67
N ARG A 196 -2.30 -17.12 -22.53
CA ARG A 196 -2.85 -17.94 -21.44
C ARG A 196 -2.34 -17.47 -20.07
N ARG A 197 -1.05 -17.13 -19.96
CA ARG A 197 -0.50 -16.57 -18.71
C ARG A 197 -1.17 -15.26 -18.34
N VAL A 198 -1.40 -14.38 -19.33
CA VAL A 198 -2.11 -13.11 -19.13
C VAL A 198 -3.54 -13.37 -18.61
N ALA A 199 -4.27 -14.30 -19.23
CA ALA A 199 -5.61 -14.68 -18.79
C ALA A 199 -5.63 -15.17 -17.32
N VAL A 200 -4.71 -16.08 -16.97
CA VAL A 200 -4.58 -16.60 -15.60
C VAL A 200 -4.24 -15.48 -14.61
N CYS A 201 -3.31 -14.57 -14.95
CA CYS A 201 -2.96 -13.42 -14.10
C CYS A 201 -4.15 -12.48 -13.90
N ARG A 202 -4.93 -12.20 -14.95
CA ARG A 202 -6.13 -11.37 -14.87
C ARG A 202 -7.22 -11.99 -14.00
N LEU A 203 -7.40 -13.32 -14.06
CA LEU A 203 -8.30 -14.03 -13.15
C LEU A 203 -7.79 -14.00 -11.71
N LEU A 204 -6.50 -14.21 -11.49
CA LEU A 204 -5.88 -14.08 -10.17
C LEU A 204 -5.97 -12.66 -9.61
N ALA A 205 -5.95 -11.62 -10.45
CA ALA A 205 -6.16 -10.25 -10.01
C ALA A 205 -7.56 -10.01 -9.41
N VAL A 206 -8.57 -10.78 -9.85
CA VAL A 206 -9.96 -10.66 -9.38
C VAL A 206 -10.25 -11.59 -8.20
N TYR A 207 -9.73 -12.81 -8.24
CA TYR A 207 -10.03 -13.86 -7.26
C TYR A 207 -8.95 -14.10 -6.24
N GLY A 208 -7.72 -13.68 -6.53
CA GLY A 208 -6.57 -13.91 -5.70
C GLY A 208 -6.69 -13.18 -4.36
N SER A 209 -6.21 -13.84 -3.33
CA SER A 209 -5.97 -13.24 -2.02
C SER A 209 -4.49 -12.91 -1.86
N GLU A 210 -4.16 -12.14 -0.81
CA GLU A 210 -2.76 -11.83 -0.46
C GLU A 210 -1.88 -13.09 -0.30
N ARG A 211 -2.48 -14.25 -0.01
CA ARG A 211 -1.79 -15.55 0.07
C ARG A 211 -1.19 -16.00 -1.27
N ALA A 212 -1.68 -15.48 -2.40
CA ALA A 212 -1.14 -15.77 -3.73
C ALA A 212 0.19 -15.02 -4.00
N THR A 213 0.46 -13.93 -3.28
CA THR A 213 1.60 -13.03 -3.55
C THR A 213 2.95 -13.74 -3.55
N PRO A 214 3.30 -14.59 -2.57
CA PRO A 214 4.60 -15.29 -2.57
C PRO A 214 4.76 -16.23 -3.76
N ALA A 215 3.69 -16.92 -4.18
CA ALA A 215 3.71 -17.80 -5.34
C ALA A 215 3.85 -17.00 -6.65
N LEU A 216 3.14 -15.88 -6.77
CA LEU A 216 3.26 -14.96 -7.90
C LEU A 216 4.68 -14.37 -8.00
N LEU A 217 5.30 -14.00 -6.89
CA LEU A 217 6.70 -13.54 -6.86
C LEU A 217 7.69 -14.62 -7.31
N GLN A 218 7.48 -15.87 -6.91
CA GLN A 218 8.32 -16.99 -7.38
C GLN A 218 8.18 -17.18 -8.90
N VAL A 219 6.97 -17.06 -9.44
CA VAL A 219 6.76 -17.16 -10.89
C VAL A 219 7.37 -15.95 -11.61
N ALA A 220 7.21 -14.74 -11.07
CA ALA A 220 7.87 -13.55 -11.60
C ALA A 220 9.39 -13.73 -11.69
N ALA A 221 10.02 -14.25 -10.63
CA ALA A 221 11.46 -14.49 -10.62
C ALA A 221 11.91 -15.53 -11.66
N ARG A 222 11.14 -16.61 -11.86
CA ARG A 222 11.47 -17.65 -12.85
C ARG A 222 11.24 -17.22 -14.29
N ALA A 223 10.18 -16.46 -14.53
CA ALA A 223 9.73 -16.08 -15.87
C ALA A 223 10.32 -14.76 -16.38
N GLY A 224 11.23 -14.11 -15.64
CA GLY A 224 11.85 -12.84 -16.04
C GLY A 224 10.95 -11.62 -15.85
N HIS A 225 10.14 -11.63 -14.80
CA HIS A 225 9.27 -10.53 -14.34
C HIS A 225 8.24 -10.07 -15.39
N PRO A 226 7.36 -10.97 -15.89
CA PRO A 226 6.26 -10.57 -16.75
C PRO A 226 5.41 -9.48 -16.08
N ALA A 227 5.17 -8.39 -16.81
CA ALA A 227 4.46 -7.22 -16.32
C ALA A 227 3.08 -7.60 -15.73
N GLU A 228 2.43 -8.60 -16.32
CA GLU A 228 1.09 -9.06 -15.97
C GLU A 228 1.05 -9.76 -14.60
N VAL A 229 2.14 -10.39 -14.18
CA VAL A 229 2.23 -10.98 -12.83
C VAL A 229 2.35 -9.88 -11.78
N LEU A 230 3.13 -8.83 -12.07
CA LEU A 230 3.20 -7.66 -11.19
C LEU A 230 1.88 -6.87 -11.17
N ASP A 231 1.18 -6.77 -12.30
CA ASP A 231 -0.17 -6.20 -12.38
C ASP A 231 -1.14 -6.98 -11.47
N ALA A 232 -1.09 -8.31 -11.51
CA ALA A 232 -1.94 -9.16 -10.66
C ALA A 232 -1.61 -8.99 -9.18
N ILE A 233 -0.33 -8.91 -8.81
CA ILE A 233 0.09 -8.63 -7.43
C ILE A 233 -0.42 -7.25 -6.98
N GLU A 234 -0.31 -6.24 -7.83
CA GLU A 234 -0.80 -4.89 -7.53
C GLU A 234 -2.31 -4.88 -7.27
N ALA A 235 -3.08 -5.58 -8.11
CA ALA A 235 -4.52 -5.67 -7.96
C ALA A 235 -4.93 -6.38 -6.66
N ILE A 236 -4.18 -7.41 -6.24
CA ILE A 236 -4.46 -8.18 -5.03
C ILE A 236 -4.08 -7.40 -3.77
N ALA A 237 -2.86 -6.83 -3.74
CA ALA A 237 -2.26 -6.31 -2.52
C ALA A 237 -2.32 -4.78 -2.41
N GLY A 238 -2.49 -4.06 -3.52
CA GLY A 238 -2.41 -2.61 -3.57
C GLY A 238 -0.98 -2.06 -3.56
N VAL A 239 -0.83 -0.83 -4.04
CA VAL A 239 0.47 -0.18 -4.25
C VAL A 239 1.21 0.06 -2.92
N ASP A 240 0.49 0.39 -1.85
CA ASP A 240 1.09 0.72 -0.55
C ASP A 240 1.87 -0.44 0.08
N ARG A 241 1.59 -1.67 -0.35
CA ARG A 241 2.23 -2.89 0.19
C ARG A 241 3.47 -3.30 -0.58
N TRP A 242 3.81 -2.66 -1.70
CA TRP A 242 4.99 -2.99 -2.49
C TRP A 242 6.30 -3.07 -1.69
N PRO A 243 6.59 -2.21 -0.70
CA PRO A 243 7.81 -2.35 0.10
C PRO A 243 7.85 -3.66 0.87
N ALA A 244 6.72 -4.11 1.42
CA ALA A 244 6.64 -5.39 2.13
C ALA A 244 6.74 -6.59 1.17
N ILE A 245 6.14 -6.47 -0.02
CA ILE A 245 6.21 -7.47 -1.09
C ILE A 245 7.65 -7.59 -1.62
N ALA A 246 8.35 -6.47 -1.81
CA ALA A 246 9.74 -6.46 -2.26
C ALA A 246 10.69 -7.17 -1.27
N ARG A 247 10.44 -7.12 0.04
CA ARG A 247 11.22 -7.91 1.03
C ARG A 247 11.06 -9.42 0.85
N GLN A 248 9.91 -9.86 0.36
CA GLN A 248 9.61 -11.27 0.11
C GLN A 248 10.10 -11.72 -1.26
N ALA A 249 10.49 -10.79 -2.13
CA ALA A 249 10.97 -11.13 -3.46
C ALA A 249 12.28 -11.91 -3.37
N PRO A 250 12.37 -13.07 -4.07
CA PRO A 250 13.45 -14.03 -3.87
C PRO A 250 14.81 -13.51 -4.39
N ASP A 251 14.80 -12.59 -5.34
CA ASP A 251 16.00 -12.13 -6.04
C ASP A 251 16.01 -10.61 -6.28
N SER A 252 17.22 -10.08 -6.47
CA SER A 252 17.50 -8.66 -6.70
C SER A 252 16.80 -8.12 -7.94
N ARG A 253 16.69 -8.91 -9.02
CA ARG A 253 16.05 -8.47 -10.27
C ARG A 253 14.55 -8.25 -10.08
N THR A 254 13.86 -9.12 -9.34
CA THR A 254 12.44 -8.89 -8.99
C THR A 254 12.28 -7.63 -8.15
N ARG A 255 13.15 -7.37 -7.18
CA ARG A 255 13.10 -6.14 -6.37
C ARG A 255 13.32 -4.88 -7.20
N GLN A 256 14.26 -4.92 -8.15
CA GLN A 256 14.49 -3.82 -9.09
C GLN A 256 13.28 -3.61 -10.02
N ALA A 257 12.67 -4.69 -10.53
CA ALA A 257 11.46 -4.59 -11.36
C ALA A 257 10.29 -3.93 -10.60
N ILE A 258 10.11 -4.27 -9.32
CA ILE A 258 9.13 -3.61 -8.44
C ILE A 258 9.46 -2.12 -8.30
N ALA A 259 10.71 -1.76 -8.03
CA ALA A 259 11.12 -0.36 -7.90
C ALA A 259 10.93 0.45 -9.19
N GLN A 260 11.30 -0.10 -10.35
CA GLN A 260 11.07 0.52 -11.66
C GLN A 260 9.57 0.74 -11.93
N ARG A 261 8.74 -0.25 -11.60
CA ARG A 261 7.29 -0.14 -11.74
C ARG A 261 6.73 1.01 -10.90
N LEU A 262 7.16 1.12 -9.65
CA LEU A 262 6.76 2.21 -8.75
C LEU A 262 7.18 3.59 -9.28
N LEU A 263 8.36 3.70 -9.91
CA LEU A 263 8.85 4.95 -10.50
C LEU A 263 8.07 5.36 -11.75
N ARG A 264 7.64 4.39 -12.57
CA ARG A 264 6.84 4.63 -13.78
C ARG A 264 5.38 4.94 -13.49
N ALA A 265 4.89 4.54 -12.33
CA ALA A 265 3.50 4.78 -11.94
C ALA A 265 3.27 6.28 -11.66
N ASP A 266 2.27 6.86 -12.34
CA ASP A 266 1.88 8.25 -12.13
C ASP A 266 0.94 8.43 -10.92
N ALA A 267 1.28 7.79 -9.80
CA ALA A 267 0.53 7.87 -8.55
C ALA A 267 1.44 8.34 -7.42
N GLU A 268 0.96 9.25 -6.56
CA GLU A 268 1.73 9.75 -5.42
C GLU A 268 2.10 8.61 -4.45
N GLY A 269 1.16 7.71 -4.17
CA GLY A 269 1.39 6.52 -3.34
C GLY A 269 2.50 5.62 -3.88
N ALA A 270 2.64 5.49 -5.20
CA ALA A 270 3.71 4.69 -5.80
C ALA A 270 5.10 5.30 -5.56
N LEU A 271 5.22 6.62 -5.69
CA LEU A 271 6.47 7.31 -5.39
C LEU A 271 6.83 7.21 -3.90
N LEU A 272 5.84 7.34 -3.00
CA LEU A 272 6.06 7.15 -1.57
C LEU A 272 6.47 5.71 -1.23
N ALA A 273 5.87 4.71 -1.89
CA ALA A 273 6.28 3.32 -1.76
C ALA A 273 7.72 3.10 -2.25
N PHE A 274 8.12 3.71 -3.37
CA PHE A 274 9.50 3.66 -3.85
C PHE A 274 10.47 4.28 -2.83
N VAL A 275 10.16 5.47 -2.31
CA VAL A 275 10.98 6.14 -1.29
C VAL A 275 11.03 5.33 0.01
N ALA A 276 9.97 4.60 0.36
CA ALA A 276 9.99 3.65 1.48
C ALA A 276 10.95 2.48 1.25
N MET A 277 11.10 1.99 0.01
CA MET A 277 12.12 1.00 -0.34
C MET A 277 13.55 1.56 -0.19
N ILE A 278 13.77 2.83 -0.51
CA ILE A 278 15.09 3.50 -0.33
C ILE A 278 15.43 3.66 1.16
N ASN A 279 14.43 3.91 1.99
CA ASN A 279 14.62 3.99 3.44
C ASN A 279 14.96 2.63 4.07
N ASP A 280 14.46 1.54 3.50
CA ASP A 280 14.75 0.17 3.94
C ASP A 280 16.17 -0.27 3.53
N GLU A 281 17.03 -0.57 4.51
CA GLU A 281 18.41 -1.00 4.30
C GLU A 281 18.53 -2.19 3.33
N THR A 282 17.60 -3.14 3.42
CA THR A 282 17.67 -4.39 2.65
C THR A 282 17.27 -4.21 1.18
N LEU A 283 16.46 -3.18 0.90
CA LEU A 283 15.92 -2.91 -0.43
C LEU A 283 16.64 -1.75 -1.12
N ARG A 284 17.37 -0.93 -0.36
CA ARG A 284 17.93 0.34 -0.84
C ARG A 284 18.82 0.18 -2.05
N SER A 285 19.76 -0.76 -2.02
CA SER A 285 20.71 -0.97 -3.12
C SER A 285 19.99 -1.31 -4.43
N ASP A 286 18.98 -2.18 -4.35
CA ASP A 286 18.15 -2.57 -5.49
C ASP A 286 17.26 -1.42 -5.98
N ALA A 287 16.62 -0.68 -5.08
CA ALA A 287 15.80 0.47 -5.44
C ALA A 287 16.63 1.60 -6.10
N LEU A 288 17.84 1.85 -5.61
CA LEU A 288 18.76 2.82 -6.22
C LEU A 288 19.34 2.33 -7.56
N ALA A 289 19.62 1.04 -7.70
CA ALA A 289 20.01 0.46 -8.99
C ALA A 289 18.90 0.65 -10.03
N ALA A 290 17.66 0.29 -9.67
CA ALA A 290 16.48 0.51 -10.51
C ALA A 290 16.32 1.98 -10.94
N ALA A 291 16.50 2.92 -10.01
CA ALA A 291 16.37 4.33 -10.29
C ALA A 291 17.50 4.88 -11.21
N ARG A 292 18.71 4.31 -11.15
CA ARG A 292 19.81 4.67 -12.06
C ARG A 292 19.54 4.19 -13.48
N ASP A 293 18.97 3.00 -13.62
CA ASP A 293 18.65 2.40 -14.91
C ASP A 293 17.41 3.03 -15.57
N GLU A 294 16.54 3.68 -14.78
CA GLU A 294 15.33 4.31 -15.30
C GLU A 294 15.66 5.58 -16.10
N GLN A 295 15.23 5.62 -17.36
CA GLN A 295 15.50 6.76 -18.23
C GLN A 295 14.74 8.02 -17.80
N GLN A 296 13.50 7.85 -17.33
CA GLN A 296 12.59 8.95 -16.98
C GLN A 296 12.27 8.92 -15.49
N LEU A 297 13.20 9.42 -14.68
CA LEU A 297 12.96 9.61 -13.25
C LEU A 297 11.96 10.78 -13.05
N PRO A 298 10.98 10.69 -12.14
CA PRO A 298 10.04 11.78 -11.87
C PRO A 298 10.67 12.89 -11.02
N VAL A 299 11.69 13.57 -11.58
CA VAL A 299 12.55 14.56 -10.89
C VAL A 299 11.74 15.67 -10.21
N PRO A 300 10.73 16.31 -10.84
CA PRO A 300 9.96 17.37 -10.17
C PRO A 300 9.23 16.86 -8.92
N ARG A 301 8.69 15.64 -8.97
CA ARG A 301 7.98 15.01 -7.84
C ARG A 301 8.96 14.61 -6.73
N LEU A 302 10.13 14.07 -7.08
CA LEU A 302 11.20 13.79 -6.11
C LEU A 302 11.73 15.07 -5.44
N LEU A 303 11.88 16.16 -6.18
CA LEU A 303 12.27 17.47 -5.62
C LEU A 303 11.21 18.02 -4.68
N ALA A 304 9.92 17.81 -4.96
CA ALA A 304 8.83 18.20 -4.06
C ALA A 304 8.88 17.41 -2.74
N LEU A 305 9.28 16.13 -2.77
CA LEU A 305 9.43 15.32 -1.56
C LEU A 305 10.53 15.81 -0.61
N LEU A 306 11.41 16.71 -1.05
CA LEU A 306 12.36 17.39 -0.15
C LEU A 306 11.68 18.37 0.82
N ASP A 307 10.41 18.71 0.63
CA ASP A 307 9.60 19.51 1.57
C ASP A 307 8.57 18.66 2.34
N HIS A 308 8.62 17.33 2.20
CA HIS A 308 7.62 16.45 2.83
C HIS A 308 7.67 16.53 4.37
N GLU A 309 6.52 16.43 5.03
CA GLU A 309 6.42 16.57 6.50
C GLU A 309 7.29 15.54 7.25
N GLN A 310 7.31 14.32 6.73
CA GLN A 310 8.04 13.19 7.32
C GLN A 310 9.53 13.24 6.94
N ALA A 311 10.39 13.29 7.95
CA ALA A 311 11.84 13.42 7.76
C ALA A 311 12.48 12.26 6.97
N TRP A 312 11.99 11.03 7.16
CA TRP A 312 12.50 9.86 6.44
C TRP A 312 12.21 9.95 4.94
N VAL A 313 11.07 10.52 4.54
CA VAL A 313 10.70 10.73 3.12
C VAL A 313 11.66 11.73 2.48
N ARG A 314 11.91 12.87 3.15
CA ARG A 314 12.85 13.89 2.65
C ARG A 314 14.25 13.32 2.48
N LEU A 315 14.73 12.54 3.46
CA LEU A 315 16.06 11.94 3.41
C LEU A 315 16.18 10.90 2.29
N ALA A 316 15.18 10.03 2.13
CA ALA A 316 15.19 9.02 1.09
C ALA A 316 15.05 9.65 -0.31
N ALA A 317 14.22 10.69 -0.48
CA ALA A 317 14.17 11.48 -1.72
C ALA A 317 15.52 12.15 -2.04
N ALA A 318 16.18 12.73 -1.03
CA ALA A 318 17.52 13.31 -1.20
C ALA A 318 18.57 12.26 -1.61
N ARG A 319 18.54 11.07 -0.99
CA ARG A 319 19.41 9.96 -1.38
C ARG A 319 19.17 9.54 -2.82
N THR A 320 17.91 9.33 -3.21
CA THR A 320 17.57 9.02 -4.60
C THR A 320 18.10 10.09 -5.53
N LEU A 321 17.76 11.36 -5.30
CA LEU A 321 18.21 12.46 -6.15
C LEU A 321 19.72 12.54 -6.24
N GLY A 322 20.44 12.39 -5.12
CA GLY A 322 21.90 12.47 -5.12
C GLY A 322 22.58 11.30 -5.83
N GLU A 323 22.20 10.07 -5.49
CA GLU A 323 22.85 8.88 -6.04
C GLU A 323 22.44 8.55 -7.48
N THR A 324 21.30 9.10 -7.93
CA THR A 324 20.83 8.99 -9.32
C THR A 324 21.04 10.27 -10.12
N SER A 325 21.64 11.30 -9.51
CA SER A 325 21.83 12.62 -10.12
C SER A 325 22.52 12.49 -11.46
N ARG A 326 21.79 12.90 -12.50
CA ARG A 326 22.36 13.36 -13.77
C ARG A 326 22.61 14.87 -13.63
N CYS A 327 23.52 15.42 -14.42
CA CYS A 327 23.89 16.84 -14.28
C CYS A 327 22.70 17.81 -14.42
N GLU A 328 21.65 17.44 -15.15
CA GLU A 328 20.38 18.20 -15.20
C GLU A 328 19.67 18.30 -13.83
N MET A 329 19.68 17.21 -13.05
CA MET A 329 19.11 17.20 -11.70
C MET A 329 19.94 18.04 -10.73
N THR A 330 21.27 18.02 -10.90
CA THR A 330 22.21 18.80 -10.11
C THR A 330 21.92 20.30 -10.23
N GLU A 331 21.63 20.80 -11.44
CA GLU A 331 21.24 22.20 -11.64
C GLU A 331 19.94 22.55 -10.92
N ALA A 332 18.94 21.67 -10.96
CA ALA A 332 17.69 21.88 -10.23
C ALA A 332 17.90 21.93 -8.70
N LEU A 333 18.80 21.09 -8.17
CA LEU A 333 19.21 21.12 -6.76
C LEU A 333 19.95 22.42 -6.41
N ILE A 334 20.88 22.86 -7.26
CA ILE A 334 21.62 24.12 -7.08
C ILE A 334 20.66 25.33 -7.08
N ALA A 335 19.75 25.39 -8.05
CA ALA A 335 18.74 26.45 -8.13
C ALA A 335 17.88 26.48 -6.86
N ARG A 336 17.46 25.31 -6.37
CA ARG A 336 16.71 25.18 -5.12
C ARG A 336 17.49 25.70 -3.90
N ILE A 337 18.76 25.31 -3.76
CA ILE A 337 19.63 25.76 -2.66
C ILE A 337 19.78 27.30 -2.70
N ARG A 338 20.00 27.88 -3.87
CA ARG A 338 20.11 29.34 -4.04
C ARG A 338 18.83 30.07 -3.63
N ASN A 339 17.67 29.52 -3.99
CA ASN A 339 16.38 30.14 -3.69
C ASN A 339 15.94 29.96 -2.24
N ARG A 340 16.36 28.86 -1.58
CA ARG A 340 15.99 28.54 -0.19
C ARG A 340 17.16 27.95 0.59
N PRO A 341 18.18 28.74 0.92
CA PRO A 341 19.41 28.21 1.53
C PRO A 341 19.14 27.58 2.91
N SER A 342 18.34 28.26 3.76
CA SER A 342 18.05 27.80 5.14
C SER A 342 17.12 26.57 5.25
N GLY A 343 16.35 26.27 4.20
CA GLY A 343 15.35 25.19 4.17
C GLY A 343 15.81 23.92 3.44
N SER A 344 17.08 23.83 3.06
CA SER A 344 17.55 22.89 2.03
C SER A 344 18.54 21.83 2.54
N LYS A 345 18.48 21.39 3.81
CA LYS A 345 19.44 20.40 4.34
C LYS A 345 19.47 19.13 3.50
N GLU A 346 18.30 18.62 3.16
CA GLU A 346 18.15 17.43 2.33
C GLU A 346 18.55 17.69 0.86
N ALA A 347 18.37 18.90 0.33
CA ALA A 347 18.92 19.25 -0.99
C ALA A 347 20.44 19.34 -0.98
N TRP A 348 21.05 19.85 0.10
CA TRP A 348 22.50 19.80 0.31
C TRP A 348 23.00 18.36 0.42
N PHE A 349 22.26 17.46 1.07
CA PHE A 349 22.60 16.03 1.09
C PHE A 349 22.58 15.42 -0.31
N ALA A 350 21.51 15.67 -1.07
CA ALA A 350 21.43 15.21 -2.45
C ALA A 350 22.62 15.73 -3.27
N LEU A 351 22.98 17.00 -3.09
CA LEU A 351 24.12 17.60 -3.79
C LEU A 351 25.46 16.98 -3.39
N LEU A 352 25.68 16.74 -2.09
CA LEU A 352 26.91 16.10 -1.58
C LEU A 352 27.03 14.62 -1.97
N ALA A 353 25.91 13.96 -2.26
CA ALA A 353 25.86 12.58 -2.75
C ALA A 353 25.96 12.49 -4.29
N SER A 354 25.77 13.62 -4.98
CA SER A 354 25.85 13.72 -6.43
C SER A 354 27.28 13.45 -6.90
N GLN A 355 27.42 12.68 -7.98
CA GLN A 355 28.70 12.40 -8.63
C GLN A 355 28.93 13.28 -9.88
N CYS A 356 28.15 14.35 -10.06
CA CYS A 356 28.31 15.27 -11.19
C CYS A 356 29.31 16.38 -10.84
N GLU A 357 30.21 16.70 -11.78
CA GLU A 357 31.21 17.77 -11.66
C GLU A 357 30.60 19.13 -11.28
N ALA A 358 29.41 19.46 -11.79
CA ALA A 358 28.70 20.70 -11.44
C ALA A 358 28.37 20.78 -9.93
N ALA A 359 28.13 19.63 -9.27
CA ALA A 359 27.92 19.58 -7.83
C ALA A 359 29.21 19.91 -7.09
N ASP A 360 30.33 19.33 -7.52
CA ASP A 360 31.65 19.57 -6.93
C ASP A 360 32.08 21.03 -7.07
N GLU A 361 31.92 21.61 -8.26
CA GLU A 361 32.18 23.02 -8.50
C GLU A 361 31.33 23.93 -7.60
N PHE A 362 30.04 23.64 -7.48
CA PHE A 362 29.15 24.42 -6.63
C PHE A 362 29.52 24.28 -5.16
N VAL A 363 29.84 23.07 -4.68
CA VAL A 363 30.30 22.83 -3.31
C VAL A 363 31.61 23.56 -3.03
N ALA A 364 32.55 23.56 -3.97
CA ALA A 364 33.81 24.30 -3.85
C ALA A 364 33.60 25.82 -3.80
N ARG A 365 32.65 26.34 -4.61
CA ARG A 365 32.25 27.75 -4.57
C ARG A 365 31.54 28.11 -3.27
N ALA A 366 30.61 27.29 -2.81
CA ALA A 366 29.88 27.46 -1.55
C ALA A 366 30.81 27.45 -0.33
N ALA A 367 31.92 26.71 -0.39
CA ALA A 367 32.94 26.74 0.67
C ALA A 367 33.70 28.08 0.76
N ARG A 368 33.68 28.90 -0.29
CA ARG A 368 34.30 30.23 -0.33
C ARG A 368 33.30 31.36 -0.06
N ASP A 369 32.01 31.05 -0.06
CA ASP A 369 30.93 32.01 0.21
C ASP A 369 30.53 31.96 1.69
N PRO A 370 30.79 33.03 2.48
CA PRO A 370 30.43 33.08 3.89
C PRO A 370 28.95 32.79 4.17
N HIS A 371 28.05 33.13 3.23
CA HIS A 371 26.61 32.93 3.40
C HIS A 371 26.19 31.46 3.27
N LEU A 372 26.90 30.67 2.46
CA LEU A 372 26.58 29.25 2.21
C LEU A 372 27.44 28.30 3.07
N LEU A 373 28.63 28.74 3.49
CA LEU A 373 29.59 27.94 4.23
C LEU A 373 29.00 27.29 5.50
N GLY A 374 28.22 28.06 6.26
CA GLY A 374 27.58 27.55 7.49
C GLY A 374 26.61 26.39 7.22
N GLN A 375 25.85 26.48 6.13
CA GLN A 375 24.88 25.45 5.74
C GLN A 375 25.58 24.22 5.15
N LEU A 376 26.59 24.44 4.31
CA LEU A 376 27.42 23.37 3.78
C LEU A 376 28.11 22.57 4.90
N ASN A 377 28.67 23.25 5.90
CA ASN A 377 29.31 22.59 7.04
C ASN A 377 28.30 21.81 7.89
N ASN A 378 27.10 22.37 8.12
CA ASN A 378 26.02 21.67 8.80
C ASN A 378 25.60 20.42 8.02
N ALA A 379 25.42 20.55 6.70
CA ALA A 379 25.07 19.44 5.84
C ALA A 379 26.14 18.33 5.88
N ARG A 380 27.43 18.67 5.78
CA ARG A 380 28.53 17.70 5.89
C ARG A 380 28.53 16.95 7.22
N LEU A 381 28.33 17.66 8.34
CA LEU A 381 28.27 17.05 9.68
C LEU A 381 27.06 16.12 9.86
N GLN A 382 25.93 16.43 9.23
CA GLN A 382 24.76 15.58 9.29
C GLN A 382 24.91 14.38 8.35
N TRP A 383 25.43 14.61 7.15
CA TRP A 383 25.71 13.58 6.14
C TRP A 383 26.61 12.47 6.68
N SER A 384 27.68 12.85 7.39
CA SER A 384 28.60 11.89 8.02
C SER A 384 27.95 11.01 9.09
N ARG A 385 26.85 11.47 9.72
CA ARG A 385 26.10 10.69 10.71
C ARG A 385 25.05 9.77 10.09
N THR A 386 24.67 10.02 8.84
CA THR A 386 23.65 9.24 8.13
C THR A 386 24.22 8.18 7.19
N ILE A 387 25.53 8.23 6.89
CA ILE A 387 26.22 7.20 6.11
C ILE A 387 26.81 6.10 7.02
N GLN A 388 27.14 6.43 8.28
CA GLN A 388 27.47 5.45 9.31
C GLN A 388 26.21 4.77 9.81
#